data_AF-A0A0S8H0M2-F1
#
_entry.id   AF-A0A0S8H0M2-F1
#
_cell.length_a   1.000
_cell.length_b   1.000
_cell.length_c   1.000
_cell.angle_alpha   90.00
_cell.angle_beta   90.00
_cell.angle_gamma   90.00
#
_symmetry.space_group_name_H-M   'P 1'
#
loop_
_entity.id
_entity.type
_entity.pdbx_description
1 polymer ?
#
loop_
_entity_poly.entity_id
_entity_poly.type
_entity_poly.pdbx_seq_one_letter_code
_entity_poly.pdbx_strand_id
1 'polypeptide(L)'
;MRKNNFILFIAILFILVGLGCLWTVKLIENGSEKEPEVKTKGIMILIEYKDMIGLGNFVNEMHKRGVWGLLMVTPEFVSTNCSEIKELLKYNIEIVGSNVGAAFWDVPYEEQKERIIEMKQEIESCTGVPLRIISSRYMASDITTLKVAEELGIPYVTARGTTDTKATVYQVEGYNTKILSVSNIPKVQFKYGSLCDYSYFERAGTPDDMMQELTRAIEPLTSKEKARYGTSQKITPVSHTNIGGYLKPWMEMWVEFWDTTKDKIEWTNLDKFMEDSDWILPEWQVPINKNAPYTPEKIRPLIPYEEEEKINNPCAAQNIGKPESEWEEEADVGDKIMMFHNGQGPMCLEALEFISAIDYPVEQFLDYEQGFREELDKLIAEFGKSEGVSESFGYYPIIFIKDRVFSGFNQEIESKILEEIAK
;
A
#
# COMPACT_ATOMS: atom_id res chain seq x y z
N MET A 1 64.29 29.19 -48.22
CA MET A 1 62.95 28.83 -48.72
C MET A 1 62.25 30.09 -49.22
N ARG A 2 61.71 30.10 -50.45
CA ARG A 2 60.90 31.22 -50.96
C ARG A 2 59.72 31.45 -50.02
N LYS A 3 59.37 32.71 -49.74
CA LYS A 3 58.31 33.14 -48.80
C LYS A 3 56.99 32.34 -48.99
N ASN A 4 56.68 31.93 -50.22
CA ASN A 4 55.51 31.12 -50.55
C ASN A 4 55.55 29.67 -50.02
N ASN A 5 56.74 29.06 -49.90
CA ASN A 5 56.87 27.68 -49.39
C ASN A 5 56.69 27.62 -47.87
N PHE A 6 56.97 28.72 -47.15
CA PHE A 6 56.79 28.80 -45.70
C PHE A 6 55.31 28.95 -45.32
N ILE A 7 54.55 29.74 -46.09
CA ILE A 7 53.09 29.90 -45.90
C ILE A 7 52.36 28.57 -46.16
N LEU A 8 52.75 27.84 -47.20
CA LEU A 8 52.17 26.53 -47.51
C LEU A 8 52.44 25.51 -46.40
N PHE A 9 53.65 25.51 -45.83
CA PHE A 9 54.01 24.62 -44.73
C PHE A 9 53.20 24.89 -43.46
N ILE A 10 52.98 26.18 -43.12
CA ILE A 10 52.14 26.56 -41.98
C ILE A 10 50.68 26.16 -42.21
N ALA A 11 50.14 26.36 -43.42
CA ALA A 11 48.78 25.96 -43.75
C ALA A 11 48.56 24.45 -43.61
N ILE A 12 49.52 23.64 -44.08
CA ILE A 12 49.48 22.17 -43.94
C ILE A 12 49.55 21.77 -42.46
N LEU A 13 50.39 22.43 -41.66
CA LEU A 13 50.50 22.15 -40.23
C LEU A 13 49.18 22.43 -39.49
N PHE A 14 48.51 23.55 -39.79
CA PHE A 14 47.20 23.86 -39.20
C PHE A 14 46.12 22.86 -39.61
N ILE A 15 46.13 22.38 -40.85
CA ILE A 15 45.20 21.33 -41.31
C ILE A 15 45.46 20.01 -40.59
N LEU A 16 46.72 19.62 -40.41
CA LEU A 16 47.08 18.38 -39.71
C LEU A 16 46.74 18.44 -38.21
N VAL A 17 46.95 19.59 -37.55
CA VAL A 17 46.53 19.79 -36.16
C VAL A 17 45.02 19.80 -36.02
N GLY A 18 44.30 20.46 -36.95
CA GLY A 18 42.84 20.45 -36.98
C GLY A 18 42.24 19.06 -37.19
N LEU A 19 42.81 18.27 -38.12
CA LEU A 19 42.42 16.89 -38.35
C LEU A 19 42.76 15.99 -37.16
N GLY A 20 43.91 16.21 -36.50
CA GLY A 20 44.28 15.51 -35.27
C GLY A 20 43.31 15.78 -34.12
N CYS A 21 42.91 17.05 -33.92
CA CYS A 21 41.91 17.43 -32.92
C CYS A 21 40.51 16.86 -33.24
N LEU A 22 40.12 16.81 -34.51
CA LEU A 22 38.85 16.18 -34.92
C LEU A 22 38.87 14.66 -34.67
N TRP A 23 40.01 14.01 -34.89
CA TRP A 23 40.17 12.58 -34.61
C TRP A 23 40.15 12.26 -33.12
N THR A 24 40.80 13.08 -32.28
CA THR A 24 40.78 12.89 -30.82
C THR A 24 39.40 13.15 -30.23
N VAL A 25 38.67 14.17 -30.68
CA VAL A 25 37.27 14.40 -30.26
C VAL A 25 36.39 13.21 -30.64
N LYS A 26 36.53 12.67 -31.85
CA LYS A 26 35.74 11.51 -32.31
C LYS A 26 36.09 10.21 -31.59
N LEU A 27 37.34 10.05 -31.14
CA LEU A 27 37.77 8.93 -30.30
C LEU A 27 37.25 9.05 -28.86
N ILE A 28 37.11 10.26 -28.33
CA ILE A 28 36.51 10.52 -27.00
C ILE A 28 34.99 10.30 -27.04
N GLU A 29 34.30 10.71 -28.11
CA GLU A 29 32.87 10.45 -28.30
C GLU A 29 32.54 8.97 -28.50
N ASN A 30 33.42 8.22 -29.20
CA ASN A 30 33.21 6.78 -29.42
C ASN A 30 33.73 5.89 -28.27
N GLY A 31 34.54 6.43 -27.35
CA GLY A 31 35.11 5.71 -26.20
C GLY A 31 34.32 5.86 -24.89
N SER A 32 33.28 6.69 -24.87
CA SER A 32 32.30 6.72 -23.77
C SER A 32 31.34 5.55 -23.95
N GLU A 33 31.72 4.36 -23.48
CA GLU A 33 30.71 3.40 -23.03
C GLU A 33 29.82 4.16 -22.04
N LYS A 34 28.56 4.42 -22.42
CA LYS A 34 27.58 4.94 -21.47
C LYS A 34 27.55 3.94 -20.33
N GLU A 35 27.99 4.33 -19.14
CA GLU A 35 27.80 3.52 -17.95
C GLU A 35 26.33 3.08 -17.91
N PRO A 36 26.06 1.79 -17.67
CA PRO A 36 24.69 1.29 -17.65
C PRO A 36 23.89 2.11 -16.64
N GLU A 37 22.73 2.60 -17.07
CA GLU A 37 21.86 3.44 -16.25
C GLU A 37 21.41 2.62 -15.03
N VAL A 38 21.91 2.97 -13.86
CA VAL A 38 21.60 2.28 -12.60
C VAL A 38 20.16 2.60 -12.21
N LYS A 39 19.26 1.63 -12.39
CA LYS A 39 17.86 1.76 -11.96
C LYS A 39 17.76 1.82 -10.44
N THR A 40 16.78 2.57 -9.95
CA THR A 40 16.41 2.57 -8.53
C THR A 40 15.78 1.22 -8.18
N LYS A 41 16.24 0.53 -7.13
CA LYS A 41 15.52 -0.64 -6.59
C LYS A 41 14.31 -0.16 -5.76
N GLY A 42 13.14 -0.70 -6.01
CA GLY A 42 11.90 -0.30 -5.33
C GLY A 42 11.13 -1.50 -4.75
N ILE A 43 10.49 -1.31 -3.60
CA ILE A 43 9.44 -2.19 -3.10
C ILE A 43 8.38 -1.35 -2.39
N MET A 44 7.11 -1.53 -2.71
CA MET A 44 6.02 -0.78 -2.07
C MET A 44 5.77 -1.30 -0.66
N ILE A 45 5.30 -0.44 0.23
CA ILE A 45 4.72 -0.86 1.52
C ILE A 45 3.25 -0.46 1.51
N LEU A 46 2.37 -1.43 1.73
CA LEU A 46 0.93 -1.23 1.87
C LEU A 46 0.58 -1.34 3.35
N ILE A 47 -0.21 -0.42 3.88
CA ILE A 47 -0.72 -0.47 5.25
C ILE A 47 -2.24 -0.58 5.17
N GLU A 48 -2.78 -1.66 5.72
CA GLU A 48 -4.23 -1.89 5.78
C GLU A 48 -4.65 -2.31 7.19
N TYR A 49 -5.79 -1.78 7.62
CA TYR A 49 -6.41 -2.03 8.93
C TYR A 49 -7.93 -1.80 8.94
N LYS A 50 -8.54 -1.41 7.82
CA LYS A 50 -9.96 -1.03 7.72
C LYS A 50 -10.77 -2.08 6.98
N ASP A 51 -10.51 -2.28 5.69
CA ASP A 51 -11.30 -3.15 4.82
C ASP A 51 -10.46 -3.65 3.63
N MET A 52 -11.07 -4.45 2.75
CA MET A 52 -10.39 -5.05 1.59
C MET A 52 -10.52 -4.22 0.31
N ILE A 53 -11.31 -3.14 0.31
CA ILE A 53 -11.70 -2.42 -0.92
C ILE A 53 -10.50 -1.72 -1.53
N GLY A 54 -9.88 -0.82 -0.76
CA GLY A 54 -8.70 -0.10 -1.22
C GLY A 54 -7.52 -1.04 -1.50
N LEU A 55 -7.37 -2.08 -0.68
CA LEU A 55 -6.31 -3.06 -0.84
C LEU A 55 -6.42 -3.85 -2.15
N GLY A 56 -7.62 -4.33 -2.50
CA GLY A 56 -7.87 -5.06 -3.74
C GLY A 56 -7.55 -4.22 -4.99
N ASN A 57 -8.04 -2.97 -5.01
CA ASN A 57 -7.74 -2.02 -6.08
C ASN A 57 -6.23 -1.78 -6.25
N PHE A 58 -5.53 -1.53 -5.14
CA PHE A 58 -4.10 -1.22 -5.17
C PHE A 58 -3.26 -2.42 -5.63
N VAL A 59 -3.55 -3.62 -5.13
CA VAL A 59 -2.84 -4.84 -5.53
C VAL A 59 -3.09 -5.16 -7.00
N ASN A 60 -4.31 -4.92 -7.52
CA ASN A 60 -4.60 -5.10 -8.93
C ASN A 60 -3.75 -4.19 -9.83
N GLU A 61 -3.68 -2.89 -9.52
CA GLU A 61 -2.87 -1.95 -10.31
C GLU A 61 -1.37 -2.23 -10.21
N MET A 62 -0.89 -2.69 -9.04
CA MET A 62 0.48 -3.17 -8.85
C MET A 62 0.77 -4.42 -9.70
N HIS A 63 -0.15 -5.39 -9.70
CA HIS A 63 0.01 -6.64 -10.45
C HIS A 63 0.13 -6.38 -11.95
N LYS A 64 -0.75 -5.54 -12.53
CA LYS A 64 -0.72 -5.13 -13.94
C LYS A 64 0.64 -4.54 -14.37
N ARG A 65 1.39 -3.95 -13.43
CA ARG A 65 2.66 -3.25 -13.67
C ARG A 65 3.89 -3.99 -13.16
N GLY A 66 3.71 -5.20 -12.60
CA GLY A 66 4.81 -5.98 -12.03
C GLY A 66 5.45 -5.34 -10.80
N VAL A 67 4.70 -4.52 -10.05
CA VAL A 67 5.18 -3.85 -8.83
C VAL A 67 5.10 -4.85 -7.66
N TRP A 68 6.18 -4.93 -6.88
CA TRP A 68 6.25 -5.75 -5.67
C TRP A 68 5.88 -4.95 -4.44
N GLY A 69 5.21 -5.60 -3.48
CA GLY A 69 4.70 -4.96 -2.27
C GLY A 69 4.89 -5.77 -1.00
N LEU A 70 4.96 -5.04 0.11
CA LEU A 70 4.94 -5.55 1.47
C LEU A 70 3.62 -5.12 2.12
N LEU A 71 2.74 -6.06 2.40
CA LEU A 71 1.45 -5.81 3.06
C LEU A 71 1.62 -5.85 4.57
N MET A 72 1.63 -4.66 5.18
CA MET A 72 1.71 -4.44 6.62
C MET A 72 0.33 -4.48 7.26
N VAL A 73 0.08 -5.54 8.03
CA VAL A 73 -1.24 -5.88 8.59
C VAL A 73 -1.13 -6.39 10.03
N THR A 74 -2.23 -6.28 10.77
CA THR A 74 -2.35 -6.86 12.11
C THR A 74 -2.76 -8.33 12.05
N PRO A 75 -2.51 -9.10 13.10
CA PRO A 75 -3.07 -10.45 13.24
C PRO A 75 -4.59 -10.50 13.09
N GLU A 76 -5.28 -9.57 13.75
CA GLU A 76 -6.74 -9.43 13.68
C GLU A 76 -7.21 -9.26 12.23
N PHE A 77 -6.61 -8.33 11.48
CA PHE A 77 -6.98 -8.10 10.08
C PHE A 77 -6.79 -9.34 9.21
N VAL A 78 -5.67 -10.05 9.41
CA VAL A 78 -5.38 -11.30 8.70
C VAL A 78 -6.39 -12.39 9.05
N SER A 79 -6.74 -12.53 10.33
CA SER A 79 -7.70 -13.54 10.79
C SER A 79 -9.11 -13.30 10.24
N THR A 80 -9.55 -12.04 10.22
CA THR A 80 -10.88 -11.64 9.71
C THR A 80 -11.01 -11.83 8.20
N ASN A 81 -9.93 -11.61 7.45
CA ASN A 81 -9.92 -11.65 5.98
C ASN A 81 -9.05 -12.81 5.45
N CYS A 82 -9.04 -13.95 6.16
CA CYS A 82 -8.03 -14.99 5.93
C CYS A 82 -8.04 -15.58 4.51
N SER A 83 -9.22 -15.72 3.91
CA SER A 83 -9.38 -16.26 2.56
C SER A 83 -8.84 -15.29 1.50
N GLU A 84 -9.19 -14.02 1.64
CA GLU A 84 -8.81 -12.93 0.75
C GLU A 84 -7.31 -12.65 0.85
N ILE A 85 -6.75 -12.62 2.07
CA ILE A 85 -5.31 -12.49 2.27
C ILE A 85 -4.56 -13.62 1.58
N LYS A 86 -5.01 -14.89 1.73
CA LYS A 86 -4.38 -16.02 1.02
C LYS A 86 -4.39 -15.82 -0.48
N GLU A 87 -5.45 -15.24 -1.02
CA GLU A 87 -5.52 -14.98 -2.45
C GLU A 87 -4.59 -13.84 -2.86
N LEU A 88 -4.51 -12.77 -2.06
CA LEU A 88 -3.55 -11.67 -2.29
C LEU A 88 -2.09 -12.14 -2.32
N LEU A 89 -1.74 -13.16 -1.51
CA LEU A 89 -0.38 -13.71 -1.47
C LEU A 89 0.02 -14.49 -2.72
N LYS A 90 -0.90 -14.80 -3.64
CA LYS A 90 -0.55 -15.39 -4.94
C LYS A 90 0.03 -14.37 -5.91
N TYR A 91 -0.09 -13.07 -5.60
CA TYR A 91 0.49 -11.98 -6.36
C TYR A 91 1.83 -11.55 -5.77
N ASN A 92 2.44 -10.48 -6.31
CA ASN A 92 3.73 -9.95 -5.88
C ASN A 92 3.67 -9.24 -4.50
N ILE A 93 3.03 -9.86 -3.51
CA ILE A 93 2.76 -9.32 -2.17
C ILE A 93 3.32 -10.27 -1.11
N GLU A 94 4.03 -9.72 -0.12
CA GLU A 94 4.52 -10.45 1.05
C GLU A 94 4.06 -9.78 2.35
N ILE A 95 3.75 -10.56 3.40
CA ILE A 95 3.21 -10.02 4.65
C ILE A 95 4.30 -9.45 5.54
N VAL A 96 4.04 -8.25 6.08
CA VAL A 96 4.71 -7.69 7.24
C VAL A 96 3.76 -7.73 8.43
N GLY A 97 4.09 -8.51 9.45
CA GLY A 97 3.32 -8.54 10.69
C GLY A 97 3.55 -7.24 11.45
N SER A 98 2.48 -6.54 11.81
CA SER A 98 2.57 -5.22 12.45
C SER A 98 1.85 -5.14 13.78
N ASN A 99 2.58 -4.74 14.82
CA ASN A 99 2.00 -4.32 16.10
C ASN A 99 1.52 -2.85 16.03
N VAL A 100 0.32 -2.61 15.49
CA VAL A 100 -0.18 -1.23 15.25
C VAL A 100 -0.60 -0.50 16.54
N GLY A 101 -0.91 -1.23 17.62
CA GLY A 101 -1.36 -0.64 18.88
C GLY A 101 -0.28 0.21 19.58
N ALA A 102 0.99 -0.20 19.46
CA ALA A 102 2.11 0.45 20.14
C ALA A 102 3.40 0.44 19.31
N ALA A 103 4.23 1.47 19.51
CA ALA A 103 5.61 1.47 19.00
C ALA A 103 6.46 0.51 19.83
N PHE A 104 7.45 -0.19 19.24
CA PHE A 104 8.37 -1.01 20.02
C PHE A 104 9.50 -0.23 20.69
N TRP A 105 9.71 1.05 20.36
CA TRP A 105 10.74 1.85 21.03
C TRP A 105 10.59 1.80 22.54
N ASP A 106 11.70 1.48 23.20
CA ASP A 106 11.81 1.46 24.66
C ASP A 106 10.90 0.42 25.35
N VAL A 107 10.25 -0.47 24.58
CA VAL A 107 9.49 -1.61 25.11
C VAL A 107 10.50 -2.68 25.56
N PRO A 108 10.38 -3.23 26.78
CA PRO A 108 11.27 -4.28 27.28
C PRO A 108 11.29 -5.52 26.39
N TYR A 109 12.43 -6.22 26.40
CA TYR A 109 12.68 -7.41 25.58
C TYR A 109 11.57 -8.48 25.70
N GLU A 110 11.19 -8.88 26.92
CA GLU A 110 10.18 -9.94 27.12
C GLU A 110 8.80 -9.53 26.58
N GLU A 111 8.43 -8.25 26.72
CA GLU A 111 7.15 -7.73 26.21
C GLU A 111 7.14 -7.64 24.69
N GLN A 112 8.26 -7.23 24.06
CA GLN A 112 8.37 -7.28 22.59
C GLN A 112 8.29 -8.72 22.08
N LYS A 113 8.98 -9.64 22.77
CA LYS A 113 9.02 -11.07 22.41
C LYS A 113 7.65 -11.71 22.45
N GLU A 114 6.90 -11.53 23.53
CA GLU A 114 5.54 -12.05 23.68
C GLU A 114 4.66 -11.58 22.52
N ARG A 115 4.62 -10.27 22.26
CA ARG A 115 3.82 -9.68 21.17
C ARG A 115 4.23 -10.18 19.77
N ILE A 116 5.53 -10.36 19.53
CA ILE A 116 6.03 -10.84 18.24
C ILE A 116 5.71 -12.32 18.06
N ILE A 117 5.76 -13.13 19.12
CA ILE A 117 5.36 -14.55 19.09
C ILE A 117 3.87 -14.67 18.74
N GLU A 118 3.00 -13.94 19.45
CA GLU A 118 1.55 -13.95 19.20
C GLU A 118 1.25 -13.55 17.76
N MET A 119 1.80 -12.41 17.32
CA MET A 119 1.63 -11.90 15.97
C MET A 119 2.10 -12.90 14.90
N LYS A 120 3.26 -13.53 15.10
CA LYS A 120 3.80 -14.55 14.19
C LYS A 120 2.88 -15.76 14.12
N GLN A 121 2.47 -16.30 15.27
CA GLN A 121 1.64 -17.51 15.33
C GLN A 121 0.29 -17.31 14.66
N GLU A 122 -0.41 -16.20 14.95
CA GLU A 122 -1.72 -15.93 14.39
C GLU A 122 -1.67 -15.76 12.87
N ILE A 123 -0.73 -14.95 12.36
CA ILE A 123 -0.57 -14.74 10.91
C ILE A 123 -0.19 -16.04 10.19
N GLU A 124 0.77 -16.80 10.73
CA GLU A 124 1.20 -18.05 10.11
C GLU A 124 0.10 -19.12 10.15
N SER A 125 -0.70 -19.17 11.22
CA SER A 125 -1.80 -20.13 11.37
C SER A 125 -2.91 -19.90 10.35
N CYS A 126 -3.24 -18.63 10.06
CA CYS A 126 -4.18 -18.30 9.00
C CYS A 126 -3.55 -18.59 7.64
N THR A 127 -2.41 -17.97 7.32
CA THR A 127 -1.90 -17.91 5.94
C THR A 127 -1.17 -19.16 5.49
N GLY A 128 -0.57 -19.91 6.41
CA GLY A 128 0.33 -21.02 6.10
C GLY A 128 1.70 -20.58 5.55
N VAL A 129 1.99 -19.27 5.55
CA VAL A 129 3.24 -18.69 5.04
C VAL A 129 4.08 -18.19 6.22
N PRO A 130 5.39 -18.56 6.30
CA PRO A 130 6.26 -18.07 7.35
C PRO A 130 6.39 -16.54 7.36
N LEU A 131 6.25 -15.93 8.53
CA LEU A 131 6.44 -14.49 8.72
C LEU A 131 7.93 -14.15 8.67
N ARG A 132 8.34 -13.38 7.65
CA ARG A 132 9.75 -13.05 7.39
C ARG A 132 10.15 -11.64 7.79
N ILE A 133 9.18 -10.76 7.96
CA ILE A 133 9.43 -9.36 8.28
C ILE A 133 8.38 -8.84 9.25
N ILE A 134 8.82 -8.05 10.22
CA ILE A 134 7.95 -7.45 11.24
C ILE A 134 8.09 -5.93 11.32
N SER A 135 7.04 -5.33 11.86
CA SER A 135 6.89 -3.90 12.08
C SER A 135 6.11 -3.63 13.36
N SER A 136 6.01 -2.36 13.71
CA SER A 136 5.11 -1.85 14.73
C SER A 136 4.56 -0.51 14.29
N ARG A 137 3.72 0.10 15.13
CA ARG A 137 3.28 1.48 14.96
C ARG A 137 4.47 2.39 14.65
N TYR A 138 4.34 3.21 13.62
CA TYR A 138 5.37 4.12 13.12
C TYR A 138 6.64 3.45 12.55
N MET A 139 6.59 2.13 12.29
CA MET A 139 7.78 1.32 11.96
C MET A 139 8.85 1.48 13.04
N ALA A 140 8.41 1.52 14.30
CA ALA A 140 9.26 1.84 15.42
C ALA A 140 10.02 0.60 15.91
N SER A 141 11.23 0.39 15.43
CA SER A 141 12.12 -0.67 15.90
C SER A 141 13.38 -0.10 16.54
N ASP A 142 13.95 -0.87 17.46
CA ASP A 142 15.26 -0.62 18.08
C ASP A 142 16.08 -1.91 18.17
N ILE A 143 17.22 -1.88 18.87
CA ILE A 143 18.09 -3.05 19.01
C ILE A 143 17.42 -4.20 19.76
N THR A 144 16.45 -3.91 20.64
CA THR A 144 15.68 -4.93 21.33
C THR A 144 14.81 -5.68 20.32
N THR A 145 14.16 -4.96 19.40
CA THR A 145 13.37 -5.57 18.32
C THR A 145 14.23 -6.47 17.44
N LEU A 146 15.45 -6.03 17.09
CA LEU A 146 16.40 -6.84 16.33
C LEU A 146 16.77 -8.14 17.05
N LYS A 147 17.09 -8.06 18.35
CA LYS A 147 17.45 -9.22 19.18
C LYS A 147 16.33 -10.24 19.26
N VAL A 148 15.09 -9.77 19.45
CA VAL A 148 13.91 -10.63 19.45
C VAL A 148 13.71 -11.29 18.09
N ALA A 149 13.79 -10.52 17.00
CA ALA A 149 13.63 -11.04 15.64
C ALA A 149 14.68 -12.11 15.30
N GLU A 150 15.95 -11.88 15.64
CA GLU A 150 17.04 -12.86 15.45
C GLU A 150 16.74 -14.17 16.20
N GLU A 151 16.37 -14.10 17.47
CA GLU A 151 16.07 -15.29 18.27
C GLU A 151 14.87 -16.08 17.73
N LEU A 152 13.87 -15.37 17.21
CA LEU A 152 12.68 -15.99 16.61
C LEU A 152 12.88 -16.41 15.14
N GLY A 153 14.09 -16.24 14.59
CA GLY A 153 14.42 -16.61 13.22
C GLY A 153 13.72 -15.74 12.16
N ILE A 154 13.34 -14.51 12.50
CA ILE A 154 12.72 -13.55 11.59
C ILE A 154 13.85 -12.74 10.91
N PRO A 155 14.05 -12.90 9.59
CA PRO A 155 15.22 -12.35 8.91
C PRO A 155 15.21 -10.83 8.78
N TYR A 156 14.05 -10.16 8.87
CA TYR A 156 13.97 -8.72 8.67
C TYR A 156 13.09 -7.99 9.69
N VAL A 157 13.48 -6.77 10.02
CA VAL A 157 12.64 -5.81 10.76
C VAL A 157 12.56 -4.51 9.99
N THR A 158 11.42 -3.85 9.99
CA THR A 158 11.30 -2.49 9.48
C THR A 158 11.76 -1.48 10.53
N ALA A 159 12.24 -0.32 10.10
CA ALA A 159 12.55 0.81 10.96
C ALA A 159 12.08 2.11 10.31
N ARG A 160 11.70 3.09 11.13
CA ARG A 160 11.36 4.43 10.66
C ARG A 160 12.55 5.03 9.91
N GLY A 161 12.26 5.65 8.78
CA GLY A 161 13.27 6.13 7.86
C GLY A 161 14.28 7.11 8.45
N THR A 162 15.56 6.86 8.16
CA THR A 162 16.71 7.64 8.67
C THR A 162 17.45 8.41 7.57
N THR A 163 17.07 8.17 6.31
CA THR A 163 17.80 8.56 5.10
C THR A 163 16.94 9.33 4.11
N ASP A 164 16.09 10.23 4.63
CA ASP A 164 15.19 11.07 3.82
C ASP A 164 14.38 10.21 2.84
N THR A 165 14.23 10.60 1.57
CA THR A 165 13.38 9.86 0.61
C THR A 165 13.92 8.47 0.23
N LYS A 166 15.13 8.10 0.66
CA LYS A 166 15.75 6.80 0.37
C LYS A 166 15.44 5.79 1.46
N ALA A 167 15.32 4.54 1.04
CA ALA A 167 15.36 3.41 1.95
C ALA A 167 16.81 2.93 2.13
N THR A 168 17.11 2.40 3.31
CA THR A 168 18.45 1.93 3.67
C THR A 168 18.34 0.59 4.38
N VAL A 169 19.16 -0.37 3.98
CA VAL A 169 19.26 -1.69 4.61
C VAL A 169 20.49 -1.71 5.50
N TYR A 170 20.28 -1.80 6.81
CA TYR A 170 21.35 -1.93 7.78
C TYR A 170 21.56 -3.41 8.15
N GLN A 171 22.81 -3.86 8.15
CA GLN A 171 23.25 -5.07 8.82
C GLN A 171 23.90 -4.68 10.14
N VAL A 172 23.52 -5.35 11.23
CA VAL A 172 24.21 -5.17 12.51
C VAL A 172 25.25 -6.25 12.68
N GLU A 173 26.46 -5.86 13.11
CA GLU A 173 27.54 -6.80 13.40
C GLU A 173 27.10 -7.86 14.42
N GLY A 174 27.28 -9.13 14.09
CA GLY A 174 26.90 -10.26 14.95
C GLY A 174 25.44 -10.73 14.81
N TYR A 175 24.65 -10.12 13.94
CA TYR A 175 23.27 -10.53 13.64
C TYR A 175 23.16 -11.01 12.19
N ASN A 176 22.21 -11.91 11.91
CA ASN A 176 21.79 -12.25 10.56
C ASN A 176 20.57 -11.45 10.12
N THR A 177 19.72 -11.06 11.07
CA THR A 177 18.56 -10.20 10.82
C THR A 177 19.01 -8.82 10.34
N LYS A 178 18.36 -8.32 9.29
CA LYS A 178 18.61 -6.98 8.72
C LYS A 178 17.49 -6.01 9.05
N ILE A 179 17.84 -4.73 9.09
CA ILE A 179 16.90 -3.63 9.34
C ILE A 179 16.62 -2.90 8.03
N LEU A 180 15.35 -2.86 7.62
CA LEU A 180 14.86 -2.02 6.54
C LEU A 180 14.43 -0.65 7.10
N SER A 181 15.29 0.35 7.01
CA SER A 181 14.92 1.75 7.25
C SER A 181 14.18 2.30 6.04
N VAL A 182 12.89 2.56 6.18
CA VAL A 182 12.02 2.95 5.06
C VAL A 182 12.30 4.35 4.50
N SER A 183 11.82 4.66 3.30
CA SER A 183 11.75 6.02 2.77
C SER A 183 10.91 6.96 3.64
N ASN A 184 11.40 8.19 3.82
CA ASN A 184 10.84 9.22 4.69
C ASN A 184 10.71 10.56 3.95
N ILE A 185 9.79 11.41 4.39
CA ILE A 185 9.61 12.75 3.81
C ILE A 185 10.64 13.72 4.43
N PRO A 186 11.53 14.34 3.63
CA PRO A 186 12.51 15.29 4.13
C PRO A 186 11.90 16.66 4.44
N LYS A 187 10.78 16.99 3.81
CA LYS A 187 10.12 18.30 3.93
C LYS A 187 9.52 18.50 5.32
N VAL A 188 9.93 19.59 5.96
CA VAL A 188 9.42 20.02 7.28
C VAL A 188 7.92 20.33 7.22
N GLN A 189 7.39 20.80 6.09
CA GLN A 189 5.95 21.05 5.93
C GLN A 189 5.12 19.79 6.22
N PHE A 190 5.56 18.65 5.69
CA PHE A 190 4.95 17.35 5.92
C PHE A 190 5.64 16.58 7.05
N LYS A 191 6.36 17.30 7.93
CA LYS A 191 7.07 16.85 9.14
C LYS A 191 7.39 15.34 9.18
N TYR A 192 8.44 14.86 8.52
CA TYR A 192 9.15 13.60 8.86
C TYR A 192 8.32 12.30 9.02
N GLY A 193 7.17 12.17 8.35
CA GLY A 193 6.47 10.89 8.16
C GLY A 193 7.11 10.05 7.06
N SER A 194 6.83 8.74 7.00
CA SER A 194 7.20 7.90 5.85
C SER A 194 6.74 8.54 4.54
N LEU A 195 7.45 8.28 3.44
CA LEU A 195 7.08 8.75 2.10
C LEU A 195 5.77 8.07 1.68
N CYS A 196 4.66 8.64 2.12
CA CYS A 196 3.38 7.95 2.28
C CYS A 196 2.21 8.86 1.89
N ASP A 197 1.22 8.36 1.15
CA ASP A 197 0.03 9.14 0.76
C ASP A 197 -0.73 9.71 1.97
N TYR A 198 -0.98 8.88 2.98
CA TYR A 198 -1.62 9.28 4.24
C TYR A 198 -0.90 10.46 4.90
N SER A 199 0.43 10.50 4.79
CA SER A 199 1.25 11.59 5.32
C SER A 199 0.97 12.93 4.64
N TYR A 200 0.70 12.95 3.34
CA TYR A 200 0.36 14.17 2.61
C TYR A 200 -1.12 14.50 2.80
N PHE A 201 -2.00 13.51 2.60
CA PHE A 201 -3.45 13.66 2.75
C PHE A 201 -3.82 14.31 4.08
N GLU A 202 -3.38 13.74 5.20
CA GLU A 202 -3.74 14.25 6.53
C GLU A 202 -3.15 15.61 6.87
N ARG A 203 -2.18 16.10 6.10
CA ARG A 203 -1.42 17.33 6.44
C ARG A 203 -1.57 18.41 5.38
N ALA A 204 -2.76 18.46 4.78
CA ALA A 204 -3.13 19.42 3.76
C ALA A 204 -2.18 19.43 2.54
N GLY A 205 -1.62 18.27 2.21
CA GLY A 205 -0.87 18.05 0.97
C GLY A 205 -1.77 17.50 -0.13
N THR A 206 -1.31 17.62 -1.37
CA THR A 206 -1.99 17.10 -2.56
C THR A 206 -1.26 15.89 -3.16
N PRO A 207 -1.89 15.13 -4.06
CA PRO A 207 -1.19 14.11 -4.84
C PRO A 207 0.04 14.68 -5.60
N ASP A 208 -0.04 15.91 -6.12
CA ASP A 208 1.09 16.59 -6.77
C ASP A 208 2.28 16.81 -5.83
N ASP A 209 2.02 17.16 -4.56
CA ASP A 209 3.08 17.34 -3.56
C ASP A 209 3.84 16.03 -3.32
N MET A 210 3.13 14.91 -3.30
CA MET A 210 3.71 13.58 -3.16
C MET A 210 4.43 13.15 -4.43
N MET A 211 3.83 13.35 -5.61
CA MET A 211 4.44 13.02 -6.91
C MET A 211 5.81 13.71 -7.09
N GLN A 212 5.93 14.97 -6.69
CA GLN A 212 7.22 15.68 -6.72
C GLN A 212 8.27 15.02 -5.83
N GLU A 213 7.89 14.55 -4.64
CA GLU A 213 8.80 13.89 -3.71
C GLU A 213 9.17 12.47 -4.17
N LEU A 214 8.22 11.72 -4.73
CA LEU A 214 8.47 10.43 -5.38
C LEU A 214 9.43 10.57 -6.56
N THR A 215 9.21 11.56 -7.41
CA THR A 215 10.09 11.86 -8.55
C THR A 215 11.49 12.23 -8.07
N ARG A 216 11.61 13.06 -7.02
CA ARG A 216 12.92 13.38 -6.42
C ARG A 216 13.60 12.14 -5.83
N ALA A 217 12.83 11.21 -5.28
CA ALA A 217 13.32 9.99 -4.64
C ALA A 217 13.99 9.01 -5.62
N ILE A 218 13.70 9.10 -6.92
CA ILE A 218 14.30 8.22 -7.94
C ILE A 218 15.45 8.85 -8.71
N GLU A 219 15.68 10.15 -8.56
CA GLU A 219 16.82 10.84 -9.19
C GLU A 219 18.16 10.34 -8.61
N PRO A 220 19.26 10.40 -9.40
CA PRO A 220 20.58 9.97 -8.99
C PRO A 220 21.07 10.63 -7.70
N LEU A 221 21.78 9.87 -6.86
CA LEU A 221 22.39 10.39 -5.64
C LEU A 221 23.55 11.32 -5.96
N THR A 222 23.55 12.49 -5.33
CA THR A 222 24.72 13.36 -5.24
C THR A 222 25.83 12.71 -4.41
N SER A 223 27.08 13.15 -4.55
CA SER A 223 28.19 12.63 -3.74
C SER A 223 27.98 12.78 -2.23
N LYS A 224 27.28 13.84 -1.81
CA LYS A 224 26.92 14.07 -0.40
C LYS A 224 25.89 13.07 0.09
N GLU A 225 24.91 12.74 -0.75
CA GLU A 225 23.89 11.74 -0.44
C GLU A 225 24.50 10.34 -0.39
N LYS A 226 25.39 9.99 -1.34
CA LYS A 226 26.11 8.70 -1.31
C LYS A 226 26.89 8.50 -0.01
N ALA A 227 27.55 9.56 0.47
CA ALA A 227 28.28 9.52 1.73
C ALA A 227 27.39 9.36 2.98
N ARG A 228 26.09 9.66 2.88
CA ARG A 228 25.14 9.60 4.00
C ARG A 228 24.22 8.39 3.93
N TYR A 229 23.80 7.97 2.74
CA TYR A 229 22.76 6.95 2.52
C TYR A 229 23.35 5.62 2.03
N GLY A 230 24.61 5.61 1.62
CA GLY A 230 25.22 4.48 0.92
C GLY A 230 25.18 4.70 -0.60
N THR A 231 25.79 3.78 -1.35
CA THR A 231 25.88 3.91 -2.82
C THR A 231 24.67 3.36 -3.55
N SER A 232 23.85 2.55 -2.90
CA SER A 232 22.65 1.97 -3.49
C SER A 232 21.52 2.98 -3.57
N GLN A 233 20.80 2.93 -4.68
CA GLN A 233 19.61 3.73 -4.91
C GLN A 233 18.37 2.87 -4.62
N LYS A 234 17.80 3.02 -3.42
CA LYS A 234 16.64 2.24 -2.95
C LYS A 234 15.51 3.16 -2.48
N ILE A 235 14.26 2.76 -2.72
CA ILE A 235 13.06 3.43 -2.21
C ILE A 235 12.03 2.43 -1.67
N THR A 236 11.29 2.84 -0.65
CA THR A 236 10.09 2.14 -0.16
C THR A 236 8.91 3.11 0.00
N PRO A 237 8.30 3.57 -1.10
CA PRO A 237 7.09 4.36 -1.00
C PRO A 237 6.00 3.57 -0.27
N VAL A 238 5.19 4.29 0.51
CA VAL A 238 4.17 3.70 1.38
C VAL A 238 2.80 4.17 0.91
N SER A 239 1.82 3.27 0.91
CA SER A 239 0.42 3.63 0.74
C SER A 239 -0.38 3.08 1.90
N HIS A 240 -1.24 3.92 2.48
CA HIS A 240 -2.40 3.42 3.19
C HIS A 240 -3.46 3.10 2.15
N THR A 241 -3.87 1.84 2.05
CA THR A 241 -4.69 1.38 0.93
C THR A 241 -6.11 1.96 0.96
N ASN A 242 -6.61 2.35 2.13
CA ASN A 242 -7.85 3.13 2.26
C ASN A 242 -7.73 4.57 1.70
N ILE A 243 -6.51 5.06 1.41
CA ILE A 243 -6.22 6.33 0.72
C ILE A 243 -5.82 6.04 -0.73
N GLY A 244 -4.62 5.49 -0.94
CA GLY A 244 -4.05 5.30 -2.29
C GLY A 244 -4.80 4.27 -3.12
N GLY A 245 -5.56 3.37 -2.50
CA GLY A 245 -6.35 2.34 -3.16
C GLY A 245 -7.82 2.70 -3.37
N TYR A 246 -8.31 3.76 -2.70
CA TYR A 246 -9.75 4.04 -2.63
C TYR A 246 -10.10 5.46 -3.04
N LEU A 247 -9.28 6.45 -2.67
CA LEU A 247 -9.49 7.84 -3.09
C LEU A 247 -8.90 8.02 -4.48
N LYS A 248 -9.76 8.38 -5.43
CA LYS A 248 -9.43 8.41 -6.86
C LYS A 248 -8.22 9.30 -7.18
N PRO A 249 -8.10 10.54 -6.67
CA PRO A 249 -6.94 11.37 -7.00
C PRO A 249 -5.60 10.77 -6.52
N TRP A 250 -5.62 10.00 -5.43
CA TRP A 250 -4.42 9.36 -4.90
C TRP A 250 -4.04 8.11 -5.69
N MET A 251 -5.01 7.28 -6.07
CA MET A 251 -4.76 6.14 -6.95
C MET A 251 -4.27 6.59 -8.33
N GLU A 252 -4.88 7.63 -8.91
CA GLU A 252 -4.46 8.18 -10.21
C GLU A 252 -2.99 8.64 -10.17
N MET A 253 -2.57 9.29 -9.08
CA MET A 253 -1.17 9.64 -8.85
C MET A 253 -0.26 8.40 -8.76
N TRP A 254 -0.66 7.34 -8.06
CA TRP A 254 0.13 6.11 -8.00
C TRP A 254 0.28 5.44 -9.36
N VAL A 255 -0.82 5.32 -10.10
CA VAL A 255 -0.86 4.81 -11.48
C VAL A 255 0.06 5.63 -12.39
N GLU A 256 -0.06 6.96 -12.35
CA GLU A 256 0.81 7.86 -13.11
C GLU A 256 2.28 7.68 -12.71
N PHE A 257 2.57 7.58 -11.41
CA PHE A 257 3.95 7.42 -10.94
C PHE A 257 4.55 6.12 -11.50
N TRP A 258 3.85 5.00 -11.41
CA TRP A 258 4.36 3.74 -11.96
C TRP A 258 4.51 3.79 -13.48
N ASP A 259 3.53 4.34 -14.20
CA ASP A 259 3.54 4.38 -15.66
C ASP A 259 4.65 5.29 -16.21
N THR A 260 4.88 6.43 -15.57
CA THR A 260 5.91 7.40 -15.97
C THR A 260 7.33 7.00 -15.53
N THR A 261 7.47 6.07 -14.57
CA THR A 261 8.77 5.68 -14.01
C THR A 261 9.15 4.21 -14.23
N LYS A 262 8.37 3.47 -15.04
CA LYS A 262 8.61 2.05 -15.38
C LYS A 262 10.05 1.72 -15.81
N ASP A 263 10.73 2.65 -16.48
CA ASP A 263 12.09 2.45 -16.97
C ASP A 263 13.16 2.91 -15.98
N LYS A 264 12.77 3.63 -14.92
CA LYS A 264 13.67 4.18 -13.89
C LYS A 264 13.76 3.34 -12.62
N ILE A 265 12.71 2.56 -12.32
CA ILE A 265 12.61 1.75 -11.11
C ILE A 265 12.58 0.28 -11.49
N GLU A 266 13.41 -0.51 -10.82
CA GLU A 266 13.28 -1.96 -10.79
C GLU A 266 12.50 -2.34 -9.52
N TRP A 267 11.24 -2.74 -9.68
CA TRP A 267 10.43 -3.23 -8.56
C TRP A 267 10.81 -4.68 -8.24
N THR A 268 11.26 -4.93 -7.01
CA THR A 268 11.85 -6.20 -6.61
C THR A 268 11.15 -6.81 -5.41
N ASN A 269 11.19 -8.15 -5.32
CA ASN A 269 10.77 -8.86 -4.11
C ASN A 269 11.67 -8.55 -2.90
N LEU A 270 11.24 -8.99 -1.71
CA LEU A 270 11.92 -8.70 -0.45
C LEU A 270 13.37 -9.23 -0.43
N ASP A 271 13.59 -10.45 -0.93
CA ASP A 271 14.92 -11.06 -0.99
C ASP A 271 15.92 -10.21 -1.76
N LYS A 272 15.57 -9.82 -2.99
CA LYS A 272 16.44 -9.02 -3.85
C LYS A 272 16.60 -7.58 -3.33
N PHE A 273 15.57 -7.04 -2.67
CA PHE A 273 15.66 -5.72 -2.04
C PHE A 273 16.62 -5.71 -0.85
N MET A 274 16.60 -6.79 -0.05
CA MET A 274 17.37 -6.94 1.19
C MET A 274 18.73 -7.65 1.02
N GLU A 275 19.04 -8.13 -0.18
CA GLU A 275 20.27 -8.86 -0.52
C GLU A 275 21.52 -8.07 -0.11
N ASP A 276 21.64 -6.84 -0.61
CA ASP A 276 22.77 -5.96 -0.32
C ASP A 276 22.47 -5.07 0.89
N SER A 277 23.36 -5.07 1.87
CA SER A 277 23.32 -4.11 2.96
C SER A 277 24.03 -2.83 2.55
N ASP A 278 23.40 -1.69 2.80
CA ASP A 278 23.96 -0.38 2.49
C ASP A 278 25.00 0.04 3.54
N TRP A 279 24.82 -0.45 4.76
CA TRP A 279 25.74 -0.27 5.87
C TRP A 279 25.83 -1.52 6.73
N ILE A 280 27.03 -1.80 7.22
CA ILE A 280 27.30 -2.77 8.28
C ILE A 280 27.77 -1.96 9.49
N LEU A 281 27.04 -2.03 10.60
CA LEU A 281 27.25 -1.17 11.76
C LEU A 281 27.28 -1.98 13.06
N PRO A 282 28.06 -1.57 14.07
CA PRO A 282 27.89 -2.07 15.44
C PRO A 282 26.58 -1.57 16.05
N GLU A 283 26.05 -2.29 17.06
CA GLU A 283 24.72 -2.00 17.68
C GLU A 283 24.52 -0.52 18.03
N TRP A 284 25.54 0.13 18.61
CA TRP A 284 25.47 1.51 19.10
C TRP A 284 25.43 2.59 18.01
N GLN A 285 25.72 2.22 16.75
CA GLN A 285 25.67 3.13 15.61
C GLN A 285 24.38 3.03 14.79
N VAL A 286 23.52 2.06 15.08
CA VAL A 286 22.26 1.88 14.37
C VAL A 286 21.38 3.13 14.59
N PRO A 287 21.06 3.90 13.54
CA PRO A 287 20.31 5.14 13.73
C PRO A 287 18.86 4.85 14.11
N ILE A 288 18.33 5.60 15.07
CA ILE A 288 16.93 5.51 15.50
C ILE A 288 16.25 6.86 15.23
N ASN A 289 15.20 6.85 14.42
CA ASN A 289 14.37 8.03 14.19
C ASN A 289 13.08 7.93 15.04
N LYS A 290 13.01 8.68 16.14
CA LYS A 290 11.81 8.77 17.01
C LYS A 290 10.86 9.93 16.67
N ASN A 291 11.08 10.67 15.58
CA ASN A 291 10.27 11.84 15.25
C ASN A 291 8.85 11.43 14.84
N ALA A 292 7.87 11.57 15.73
CA ALA A 292 6.46 11.27 15.45
C ALA A 292 5.65 12.56 15.21
N PRO A 293 5.26 12.88 13.97
CA PRO A 293 4.57 14.12 13.65
C PRO A 293 3.06 14.06 13.84
N TYR A 294 2.47 12.88 14.02
CA TYR A 294 1.02 12.67 14.04
C TYR A 294 0.43 13.12 15.38
N THR A 295 -0.14 14.32 15.39
CA THR A 295 -0.93 14.85 16.50
C THR A 295 -2.30 15.25 15.96
N PRO A 296 -3.39 15.15 16.74
CA PRO A 296 -4.73 15.53 16.29
C PRO A 296 -4.78 16.95 15.69
N GLU A 297 -4.02 17.88 16.26
CA GLU A 297 -3.93 19.25 15.77
C GLU A 297 -3.40 19.40 14.34
N LYS A 298 -2.65 18.41 13.83
CA LYS A 298 -2.01 18.44 12.52
C LYS A 298 -2.76 17.62 11.46
N ILE A 299 -3.76 16.84 11.87
CA ILE A 299 -4.65 16.07 10.98
C ILE A 299 -5.71 17.04 10.48
N ARG A 300 -5.50 17.54 9.26
CA ARG A 300 -6.31 18.55 8.58
C ARG A 300 -6.19 18.35 7.06
N PRO A 301 -6.86 17.35 6.47
CA PRO A 301 -6.87 17.20 5.03
C PRO A 301 -7.52 18.41 4.34
N LEU A 302 -7.10 18.71 3.11
CA LEU A 302 -7.68 19.82 2.32
C LEU A 302 -9.14 19.53 1.95
N ILE A 303 -9.40 18.28 1.57
CA ILE A 303 -10.72 17.73 1.28
C ILE A 303 -10.96 16.60 2.29
N PRO A 304 -12.06 16.64 3.07
CA PRO A 304 -12.40 15.56 3.99
C PRO A 304 -12.50 14.21 3.28
N TYR A 305 -12.10 13.14 3.97
CA TYR A 305 -12.11 11.77 3.42
C TYR A 305 -13.44 11.35 2.78
N GLU A 306 -14.57 11.78 3.37
CA GLU A 306 -15.90 11.43 2.86
C GLU A 306 -16.34 12.26 1.66
N GLU A 307 -15.73 13.42 1.43
CA GLU A 307 -16.03 14.32 0.31
C GLU A 307 -15.14 14.06 -0.90
N GLU A 308 -14.03 13.33 -0.72
CA GLU A 308 -13.11 12.98 -1.80
C GLU A 308 -13.75 11.94 -2.73
N GLU A 309 -13.54 12.10 -4.05
CA GLU A 309 -14.04 11.14 -5.04
C GLU A 309 -13.41 9.76 -4.80
N LYS A 310 -14.26 8.73 -4.69
CA LYS A 310 -13.84 7.35 -4.45
C LYS A 310 -13.83 6.57 -5.77
N ILE A 311 -12.89 5.65 -5.91
CA ILE A 311 -12.94 4.67 -7.00
C ILE A 311 -13.96 3.61 -6.61
N ASN A 312 -14.89 3.31 -7.52
CA ASN A 312 -15.72 2.11 -7.39
C ASN A 312 -14.81 0.89 -7.26
N ASN A 313 -15.23 -0.14 -6.52
CA ASN A 313 -14.43 -1.34 -6.33
C ASN A 313 -14.79 -2.38 -7.40
N PRO A 314 -14.08 -2.48 -8.55
CA PRO A 314 -14.30 -3.60 -9.46
C PRO A 314 -13.68 -4.91 -8.96
N CYS A 315 -12.93 -4.90 -7.84
CA CYS A 315 -12.00 -5.97 -7.47
C CYS A 315 -12.29 -6.56 -6.09
N ALA A 316 -13.17 -7.57 -6.03
CA ALA A 316 -13.01 -8.59 -4.99
C ALA A 316 -11.62 -9.24 -5.14
N ALA A 317 -10.96 -9.66 -4.05
CA ALA A 317 -9.60 -10.22 -4.10
C ALA A 317 -9.48 -11.40 -5.09
N GLN A 318 -10.58 -12.14 -5.28
CA GLN A 318 -10.75 -13.24 -6.23
C GLN A 318 -10.81 -12.83 -7.72
N ASN A 319 -10.93 -11.54 -8.02
CA ASN A 319 -11.04 -10.97 -9.37
C ASN A 319 -9.77 -10.24 -9.82
N ILE A 320 -8.74 -10.19 -8.97
CA ILE A 320 -7.44 -9.63 -9.33
C ILE A 320 -6.85 -10.43 -10.50
N GLY A 321 -6.36 -9.73 -11.53
CA GLY A 321 -5.75 -10.35 -12.72
C GLY A 321 -6.74 -10.92 -13.76
N LYS A 322 -8.06 -10.85 -13.54
CA LYS A 322 -9.08 -11.21 -14.56
C LYS A 322 -9.44 -10.01 -15.45
N PRO A 323 -9.71 -10.21 -16.76
CA PRO A 323 -10.20 -9.14 -17.64
C PRO A 323 -11.58 -8.64 -17.19
N GLU A 324 -11.91 -7.37 -17.48
CA GLU A 324 -13.17 -6.75 -17.02
C GLU A 324 -14.43 -7.49 -17.49
N SER A 325 -14.34 -8.19 -18.62
CA SER A 325 -15.41 -9.02 -19.18
C SER A 325 -15.70 -10.31 -18.38
N GLU A 326 -14.85 -10.65 -17.42
CA GLU A 326 -14.99 -11.82 -16.53
C GLU A 326 -15.24 -11.40 -15.07
N TRP A 327 -15.51 -10.10 -14.84
CA TRP A 327 -15.97 -9.63 -13.53
C TRP A 327 -17.41 -10.07 -13.34
N GLU A 328 -17.73 -10.56 -12.15
CA GLU A 328 -19.12 -10.81 -11.77
C GLU A 328 -19.87 -9.47 -11.80
N GLU A 329 -21.06 -9.49 -12.42
CA GLU A 329 -21.93 -8.31 -12.59
C GLU A 329 -22.32 -7.70 -11.24
N GLU A 330 -22.83 -6.46 -11.27
CA GLU A 330 -23.39 -5.79 -10.08
C GLU A 330 -24.25 -6.77 -9.26
N ALA A 331 -24.06 -6.76 -7.94
CA ALA A 331 -24.73 -7.67 -7.05
C ALA A 331 -26.26 -7.54 -7.21
N ASP A 332 -26.88 -8.59 -7.76
CA ASP A 332 -28.32 -8.66 -8.02
C ASP A 332 -28.88 -9.89 -7.31
N VAL A 333 -29.83 -9.68 -6.40
CA VAL A 333 -30.58 -10.80 -5.77
C VAL A 333 -31.70 -11.34 -6.67
N GLY A 334 -31.82 -10.82 -7.88
CA GLY A 334 -32.80 -11.16 -8.91
C GLY A 334 -34.18 -10.57 -8.64
N ASP A 335 -35.21 -11.17 -9.23
CA ASP A 335 -36.62 -10.76 -9.09
C ASP A 335 -37.26 -11.18 -7.75
N LYS A 336 -36.56 -10.98 -6.63
CA LYS A 336 -37.04 -11.27 -5.27
C LYS A 336 -36.47 -10.31 -4.24
N ILE A 337 -37.13 -10.24 -3.09
CA ILE A 337 -36.60 -9.63 -1.87
C ILE A 337 -35.94 -10.72 -1.03
N MET A 338 -34.73 -10.48 -0.53
CA MET A 338 -34.12 -11.28 0.52
C MET A 338 -34.07 -10.46 1.81
N MET A 339 -34.67 -10.97 2.90
CA MET A 339 -34.71 -10.28 4.18
C MET A 339 -34.06 -11.11 5.30
N PHE A 340 -33.07 -10.54 5.96
CA PHE A 340 -32.42 -11.09 7.15
C PHE A 340 -32.90 -10.36 8.39
N HIS A 341 -33.41 -11.07 9.38
CA HIS A 341 -33.97 -10.45 10.58
C HIS A 341 -33.93 -11.37 11.80
N ASN A 342 -34.14 -10.80 12.98
CA ASN A 342 -34.26 -11.54 14.25
C ASN A 342 -35.71 -11.74 14.71
N GLY A 343 -36.67 -11.24 13.92
CA GLY A 343 -38.11 -11.30 14.22
C GLY A 343 -38.54 -10.50 15.46
N GLN A 344 -37.69 -9.58 15.93
CA GLN A 344 -37.91 -8.83 17.17
C GLN A 344 -37.67 -7.34 16.98
N GLY A 345 -38.37 -6.53 17.77
CA GLY A 345 -38.27 -5.08 17.73
C GLY A 345 -39.13 -4.43 16.64
N PRO A 346 -39.40 -3.11 16.77
CA PRO A 346 -40.39 -2.42 15.95
C PRO A 346 -40.08 -2.47 14.45
N MET A 347 -38.82 -2.22 14.05
CA MET A 347 -38.42 -2.23 12.64
C MET A 347 -38.62 -3.59 11.96
N CYS A 348 -38.30 -4.70 12.64
CA CYS A 348 -38.51 -6.04 12.08
C CYS A 348 -40.00 -6.39 11.99
N LEU A 349 -40.80 -6.02 12.99
CA LEU A 349 -42.23 -6.29 13.00
C LEU A 349 -42.97 -5.48 11.92
N GLU A 350 -42.60 -4.21 11.74
CA GLU A 350 -43.14 -3.35 10.68
C GLU A 350 -42.75 -3.86 9.29
N ALA A 351 -41.49 -4.29 9.09
CA ALA A 351 -41.05 -4.87 7.83
C ALA A 351 -41.77 -6.19 7.51
N LEU A 352 -42.01 -7.04 8.51
CA LEU A 352 -42.77 -8.29 8.35
C LEU A 352 -44.24 -8.02 7.95
N GLU A 353 -44.88 -7.01 8.56
CA GLU A 353 -46.22 -6.59 8.17
C GLU A 353 -46.24 -6.08 6.72
N PHE A 354 -45.29 -5.23 6.36
CA PHE A 354 -45.13 -4.73 4.98
C PHE A 354 -44.94 -5.86 3.96
N ILE A 355 -43.99 -6.77 4.21
CA ILE A 355 -43.70 -7.90 3.31
C ILE A 355 -44.90 -8.83 3.17
N SER A 356 -45.71 -9.00 4.22
CA SER A 356 -46.94 -9.80 4.13
C SER A 356 -48.06 -9.16 3.29
N ALA A 357 -47.98 -7.85 3.06
CA ALA A 357 -48.99 -7.07 2.37
C ALA A 357 -48.70 -6.87 0.86
N ILE A 358 -47.46 -7.10 0.43
CA ILE A 358 -47.04 -6.95 -0.97
C ILE A 358 -47.15 -8.27 -1.73
N ASP A 359 -47.46 -8.19 -3.03
CA ASP A 359 -47.48 -9.34 -3.94
C ASP A 359 -46.16 -9.40 -4.72
N TYR A 360 -45.08 -9.75 -4.01
CA TYR A 360 -43.72 -9.88 -4.57
C TYR A 360 -42.99 -11.08 -3.94
N PRO A 361 -42.13 -11.82 -4.67
CA PRO A 361 -41.40 -12.95 -4.10
C PRO A 361 -40.47 -12.49 -2.97
N VAL A 362 -40.60 -13.10 -1.79
CA VAL A 362 -39.73 -12.81 -0.64
C VAL A 362 -39.17 -14.07 -0.02
N GLU A 363 -37.85 -14.08 0.16
CA GLU A 363 -37.11 -15.08 0.91
C GLU A 363 -36.65 -14.47 2.24
N GLN A 364 -36.89 -15.18 3.34
CA GLN A 364 -36.61 -14.69 4.70
C GLN A 364 -35.61 -15.61 5.38
N PHE A 365 -34.67 -14.99 6.10
CA PHE A 365 -33.67 -15.68 6.90
C PHE A 365 -33.76 -15.17 8.34
N LEU A 366 -33.88 -16.12 9.27
CA LEU A 366 -33.92 -15.82 10.71
C LEU A 366 -32.55 -16.00 11.34
N ASP A 367 -32.20 -15.13 12.28
CA ASP A 367 -30.86 -15.05 12.90
C ASP A 367 -30.38 -16.33 13.61
N TYR A 368 -31.29 -17.27 13.87
CA TYR A 368 -31.00 -18.59 14.45
C TYR A 368 -30.90 -19.72 13.41
N GLU A 369 -31.11 -19.45 12.13
CA GLU A 369 -31.02 -20.46 11.07
C GLU A 369 -29.56 -20.76 10.72
N GLN A 370 -29.30 -22.02 10.38
CA GLN A 370 -27.97 -22.46 9.97
C GLN A 370 -27.61 -21.80 8.62
N GLY A 371 -26.44 -21.17 8.55
CA GLY A 371 -25.99 -20.44 7.36
C GLY A 371 -26.43 -18.97 7.31
N PHE A 372 -27.23 -18.48 8.27
CA PHE A 372 -27.69 -17.08 8.30
C PHE A 372 -26.54 -16.07 8.15
N ARG A 373 -25.48 -16.21 8.97
CA ARG A 373 -24.33 -15.28 8.92
C ARG A 373 -23.51 -15.45 7.66
N GLU A 374 -23.30 -16.68 7.22
CA GLU A 374 -22.51 -16.96 6.01
C GLU A 374 -23.16 -16.32 4.78
N GLU A 375 -24.47 -16.45 4.62
CA GLU A 375 -25.20 -15.85 3.49
C GLU A 375 -25.32 -14.32 3.62
N LEU A 376 -25.56 -13.82 4.84
CA LEU A 376 -25.64 -12.37 5.09
C LEU A 376 -24.29 -11.68 4.84
N ASP A 377 -23.19 -12.24 5.36
CA ASP A 377 -21.85 -11.66 5.22
C ASP A 377 -21.41 -11.65 3.75
N LYS A 378 -21.78 -12.70 2.99
CA LYS A 378 -21.58 -12.75 1.54
C LYS A 378 -22.29 -11.59 0.84
N LEU A 379 -23.59 -11.41 1.08
CA LEU A 379 -24.35 -10.33 0.44
C LEU A 379 -23.92 -8.94 0.92
N ILE A 380 -23.56 -8.77 2.20
CA ILE A 380 -22.99 -7.52 2.70
C ILE A 380 -21.67 -7.18 1.99
N ALA A 381 -20.81 -8.17 1.76
CA ALA A 381 -19.57 -7.99 1.03
C ALA A 381 -19.81 -7.58 -0.43
N GLU A 382 -20.84 -8.14 -1.07
CA GLU A 382 -21.24 -7.84 -2.45
C GLU A 382 -21.81 -6.41 -2.60
N PHE A 383 -22.67 -5.96 -1.68
CA PHE A 383 -23.33 -4.64 -1.79
C PHE A 383 -22.54 -3.50 -1.12
N GLY A 384 -21.65 -3.81 -0.16
CA GLY A 384 -20.69 -2.89 0.47
C GLY A 384 -21.26 -1.84 1.43
N LYS A 385 -22.44 -1.26 1.15
CA LYS A 385 -23.12 -0.27 2.02
C LYS A 385 -24.64 -0.36 1.91
N SER A 386 -25.34 0.04 2.97
CA SER A 386 -26.80 0.14 2.99
C SER A 386 -27.32 1.56 2.78
N GLU A 387 -28.46 1.69 2.13
CA GLU A 387 -29.22 2.93 1.96
C GLU A 387 -30.33 3.10 3.01
N GLY A 388 -30.34 2.21 4.02
CA GLY A 388 -31.35 2.18 5.08
C GLY A 388 -31.06 3.13 6.24
N VAL A 389 -31.61 2.81 7.41
CA VAL A 389 -31.41 3.56 8.67
C VAL A 389 -29.94 3.52 9.10
N SER A 390 -29.20 2.46 8.76
CA SER A 390 -27.76 2.36 8.96
C SER A 390 -27.05 2.08 7.65
N GLU A 391 -26.01 2.87 7.34
CA GLU A 391 -25.14 2.61 6.19
C GLU A 391 -24.20 1.41 6.41
N SER A 392 -23.97 1.05 7.68
CA SER A 392 -23.01 0.03 8.12
C SER A 392 -23.68 -1.26 8.61
N PHE A 393 -24.90 -1.55 8.14
CA PHE A 393 -25.64 -2.77 8.48
C PHE A 393 -25.93 -2.97 9.98
N GLY A 394 -25.98 -1.88 10.76
CA GLY A 394 -26.10 -1.94 12.22
C GLY A 394 -27.50 -2.24 12.77
N TYR A 395 -28.52 -2.29 11.90
CA TYR A 395 -29.91 -2.53 12.30
C TYR A 395 -30.55 -3.67 11.49
N TYR A 396 -31.30 -4.53 12.19
CA TYR A 396 -32.25 -5.43 11.54
C TYR A 396 -33.61 -4.75 11.32
N PRO A 397 -34.34 -5.12 10.26
CA PRO A 397 -33.98 -6.12 9.25
C PRO A 397 -32.95 -5.59 8.25
N ILE A 398 -32.23 -6.49 7.57
CA ILE A 398 -31.41 -6.15 6.40
C ILE A 398 -32.12 -6.72 5.17
N ILE A 399 -32.49 -5.85 4.23
CA ILE A 399 -33.36 -6.15 3.10
C ILE A 399 -32.60 -5.88 1.81
N PHE A 400 -32.45 -6.90 0.98
CA PHE A 400 -31.87 -6.84 -0.36
C PHE A 400 -32.98 -6.93 -1.41
N ILE A 401 -32.94 -6.09 -2.42
CA ILE A 401 -33.85 -6.11 -3.58
C ILE A 401 -33.11 -5.61 -4.80
N LYS A 402 -33.07 -6.43 -5.86
CA LYS A 402 -32.31 -6.13 -7.08
C LYS A 402 -30.86 -5.74 -6.72
N ASP A 403 -30.45 -4.53 -7.09
CA ASP A 403 -29.15 -3.90 -6.87
C ASP A 403 -29.09 -3.00 -5.61
N ARG A 404 -30.11 -3.04 -4.74
CA ARG A 404 -30.18 -2.19 -3.53
C ARG A 404 -30.28 -2.98 -2.22
N VAL A 405 -29.75 -2.39 -1.16
CA VAL A 405 -29.83 -2.95 0.21
C VAL A 405 -30.15 -1.89 1.27
N PHE A 406 -30.98 -2.27 2.23
CA PHE A 406 -31.44 -1.42 3.34
C PHE A 406 -31.26 -2.13 4.68
N SER A 407 -30.58 -1.49 5.63
CA SER A 407 -30.46 -1.93 7.03
C SER A 407 -31.34 -1.07 7.93
N GLY A 408 -32.22 -1.71 8.68
CA GLY A 408 -33.35 -1.10 9.37
C GLY A 408 -34.52 -0.84 8.43
N PHE A 409 -35.70 -0.59 8.99
CA PHE A 409 -36.93 -0.38 8.24
C PHE A 409 -37.72 0.80 8.81
N ASN A 410 -38.29 1.61 7.92
CA ASN A 410 -39.21 2.71 8.22
C ASN A 410 -40.02 3.05 6.95
N GLN A 411 -40.93 4.02 7.05
CA GLN A 411 -41.80 4.42 5.94
C GLN A 411 -41.07 4.96 4.70
N GLU A 412 -39.88 5.56 4.88
CA GLU A 412 -39.06 6.01 3.75
C GLU A 412 -38.50 4.81 2.98
N ILE A 413 -37.98 3.82 3.69
CA ILE A 413 -37.44 2.58 3.12
C ILE A 413 -38.55 1.76 2.45
N GLU A 414 -39.74 1.69 3.08
CA GLU A 414 -40.93 1.09 2.49
C GLU A 414 -41.23 1.68 1.09
N SER A 415 -41.24 3.01 1.00
CA SER A 415 -41.50 3.72 -0.26
C SER A 415 -40.44 3.41 -1.32
N LYS A 416 -39.16 3.37 -0.93
CA LYS A 416 -38.05 3.02 -1.83
C LYS A 416 -38.17 1.58 -2.34
N ILE A 417 -38.55 0.63 -1.48
CA ILE A 417 -38.73 -0.77 -1.90
C ILE A 417 -39.91 -0.88 -2.88
N LEU A 418 -41.02 -0.18 -2.63
CA LEU A 418 -42.15 -0.16 -3.56
C LEU A 418 -41.80 0.45 -4.91
N GLU A 419 -40.98 1.50 -4.94
CA GLU A 419 -40.45 2.08 -6.17
C GLU A 419 -39.60 1.06 -6.95
N GLU A 420 -38.77 0.27 -6.27
CA GLU A 420 -37.98 -0.78 -6.92
C GLU A 420 -38.83 -1.93 -7.44
N ILE A 421 -39.85 -2.37 -6.69
CA ILE A 421 -40.80 -3.40 -7.15
C ILE A 421 -41.53 -2.96 -8.42
N ALA A 422 -41.80 -1.67 -8.57
CA ALA A 422 -42.53 -1.12 -9.72
C ALA A 422 -41.69 -0.96 -11.00
N LYS A 423 -40.36 -1.03 -10.90
CA LYS A 423 -39.46 -1.07 -12.06
C LYS A 423 -39.43 -2.47 -12.66
#